data_AF-A0A928PZY3-F1
#
_entry.id   AF-A0A928PZY3-F1
#
_cell.length_a   1.000
_cell.length_b   1.000
_cell.length_c   1.000
_cell.angle_alpha   90.00
_cell.angle_beta   90.00
_cell.angle_gamma   90.00
#
_symmetry.space_group_name_H-M   'P 1'
#
loop_
_entity.id
_entity.type
_entity.pdbx_description
1 polymer ?
#
loop_
_entity_poly.entity_id
_entity_poly.type
_entity_poly.pdbx_seq_one_letter_code
_entity_poly.pdbx_strand_id
1 'polypeptide(L)'
;MKIKKLSKKQIIIIAVVAVLLIVLVPTGIYCTVNKESPAQMISDVFTDRDDLINKWQSDKAIAAYEFKEDGTYVSYISTFHYTGNYTVEGKKLILTNPGANGRIVYKYNIKGDTLTLELLEENGEKPEDGEKLTYDKVDHINTKSVTDILGDFAKDKQAESDSEDTDD
;
A
#
# COMPACT_ATOMS: atom_id res chain seq x y z
N MET A 1 16.85 29.42 -12.70
CA MET A 1 16.16 28.39 -11.91
C MET A 1 16.09 27.13 -12.76
N LYS A 2 16.99 26.15 -12.52
CA LYS A 2 17.01 24.89 -13.28
C LYS A 2 15.98 23.95 -12.67
N ILE A 3 14.88 23.70 -13.37
CA ILE A 3 13.90 22.69 -12.97
C ILE A 3 14.58 21.33 -13.15
N LYS A 4 14.96 20.68 -12.05
CA LYS A 4 15.56 19.34 -12.08
C LYS A 4 14.49 18.35 -12.56
N LYS A 5 14.80 17.63 -13.65
CA LYS A 5 13.98 16.52 -14.14
C LYS A 5 14.07 15.38 -13.11
N LEU A 6 12.97 15.09 -12.44
CA LEU A 6 12.86 13.94 -11.53
C LEU A 6 12.83 12.65 -12.36
N SER A 7 13.44 11.57 -11.85
CA SER A 7 13.40 10.26 -12.52
C SER A 7 11.99 9.67 -12.45
N LYS A 8 11.60 8.86 -13.43
CA LYS A 8 10.23 8.28 -13.49
C LYS A 8 9.84 7.60 -12.17
N LYS A 9 10.74 6.82 -11.56
CA LYS A 9 10.51 6.15 -10.27
C LYS A 9 10.31 7.12 -9.10
N GLN A 10 10.99 8.26 -9.08
CA GLN A 10 10.81 9.28 -8.02
C GLN A 10 9.52 10.09 -8.19
N ILE A 11 9.11 10.35 -9.43
CA ILE A 11 7.81 10.97 -9.73
C ILE A 11 6.67 10.03 -9.28
N ILE A 12 6.83 8.74 -9.51
CA ILE A 12 5.85 7.70 -9.18
C ILE A 12 5.61 7.59 -7.66
N ILE A 13 6.66 7.45 -6.85
CA ILE A 13 6.52 7.33 -5.39
C ILE A 13 5.89 8.59 -4.78
N ILE A 14 6.27 9.77 -5.27
CA ILE A 14 5.70 11.05 -4.81
C ILE A 14 4.23 11.18 -5.21
N ALA A 15 3.86 10.70 -6.40
CA ALA A 15 2.47 10.73 -6.87
C ALA A 15 1.55 9.85 -6.01
N VAL A 16 1.96 8.61 -5.70
CA VAL A 16 1.17 7.70 -4.84
C VAL A 16 0.96 8.28 -3.44
N VAL A 17 2.01 8.86 -2.83
CA VAL A 17 1.92 9.49 -1.51
C VAL A 17 1.07 10.77 -1.53
N ALA A 18 1.12 11.56 -2.60
CA ALA A 18 0.33 12.79 -2.72
C ALA A 18 -1.17 12.54 -2.91
N VAL A 19 -1.55 11.49 -3.65
CA VAL A 19 -2.98 11.12 -3.85
C VAL A 19 -3.60 10.59 -2.55
N LEU A 20 -2.85 9.81 -1.77
CA LEU A 20 -3.31 9.31 -0.46
C LEU A 20 -3.57 10.41 0.59
N LEU A 21 -2.91 11.58 0.49
CA LEU A 21 -3.11 12.71 1.41
C LEU A 21 -4.41 13.50 1.15
N ILE A 22 -4.98 13.44 -0.07
CA ILE A 22 -6.19 14.21 -0.43
C ILE A 22 -7.48 13.55 0.10
N VAL A 23 -7.40 12.28 0.51
CA VAL A 23 -8.52 11.40 0.91
C VAL A 23 -8.94 11.61 2.39
N LEU A 24 -8.41 12.63 3.08
CA LEU A 24 -8.64 12.93 4.50
C LEU A 24 -9.84 13.89 4.75
N VAL A 25 -11.03 13.56 4.23
CA VAL A 25 -12.27 14.23 4.67
C VAL A 25 -13.13 13.21 5.43
N PRO A 26 -13.47 13.44 6.71
CA PRO A 26 -14.34 12.52 7.45
C PRO A 26 -15.80 12.90 7.17
N THR A 27 -16.51 12.12 6.34
CA THR A 27 -17.97 12.22 6.25
C THR A 27 -18.66 10.88 6.52
N GLY A 28 -19.80 10.97 7.21
CA GLY A 28 -20.49 9.89 7.93
C GLY A 28 -20.75 8.59 7.18
N ILE A 29 -20.86 7.52 7.97
CA ILE A 29 -21.08 6.13 7.56
C ILE A 29 -22.43 6.00 6.81
N TYR A 30 -22.37 5.63 5.53
CA TYR A 30 -23.52 5.03 4.83
C TYR A 30 -23.23 3.55 4.60
N CYS A 31 -23.96 2.68 5.29
CA CYS A 31 -23.97 1.24 5.00
C CYS A 31 -24.86 0.98 3.78
N THR A 32 -24.28 0.62 2.64
CA THR A 32 -25.03 -0.03 1.55
C THR A 32 -24.62 -1.50 1.51
N VAL A 33 -25.59 -2.38 1.76
CA VAL A 33 -25.40 -3.83 1.73
C VAL A 33 -25.71 -4.32 0.31
N ASN A 34 -24.69 -4.57 -0.50
CA ASN A 34 -24.88 -5.31 -1.75
C ASN A 34 -24.92 -6.82 -1.44
N LYS A 35 -26.05 -7.45 -1.76
CA LYS A 35 -26.26 -8.89 -1.63
C LYS A 35 -25.68 -9.60 -2.86
N GLU A 36 -24.56 -10.29 -2.70
CA GLU A 36 -24.16 -11.37 -3.62
C GLU A 36 -24.16 -12.73 -2.90
N SER A 37 -24.49 -13.78 -3.64
CA SER A 37 -24.94 -15.09 -3.14
C SER A 37 -23.79 -15.98 -2.59
N PRO A 38 -23.97 -16.78 -1.51
CA PRO A 38 -22.86 -17.29 -0.70
C PRO A 38 -22.31 -18.69 -1.05
N ALA A 39 -22.79 -19.38 -2.09
CA ALA A 39 -22.78 -20.86 -2.04
C ALA A 39 -21.57 -21.61 -2.66
N GLN A 40 -20.56 -20.97 -3.27
CA GLN A 40 -19.48 -21.74 -3.97
C GLN A 40 -18.03 -21.29 -3.75
N MET A 41 -17.74 -20.39 -2.80
CA MET A 41 -16.39 -19.77 -2.68
C MET A 41 -15.65 -20.05 -1.35
N ILE A 42 -16.07 -21.03 -0.55
CA ILE A 42 -15.80 -21.02 0.91
C ILE A 42 -14.56 -21.82 1.38
N SER A 43 -13.90 -22.64 0.57
CA SER A 43 -12.75 -23.43 1.08
C SER A 43 -11.39 -22.76 0.88
N ASP A 44 -11.12 -22.17 -0.27
CA ASP A 44 -9.81 -21.52 -0.54
C ASP A 44 -9.72 -20.09 0.02
N VAL A 45 -10.86 -19.45 0.28
CA VAL A 45 -10.94 -18.05 0.74
C VAL A 45 -10.54 -17.86 2.21
N PHE A 46 -10.70 -18.88 3.05
CA PHE A 46 -10.38 -18.76 4.48
C PHE A 46 -8.89 -18.96 4.74
N THR A 47 -8.23 -19.87 4.02
CA THR A 47 -6.79 -20.15 4.20
C THR A 47 -5.92 -18.97 3.77
N ASP A 48 -6.21 -18.33 2.62
CA ASP A 48 -5.42 -17.18 2.14
C ASP A 48 -5.65 -15.91 3.00
N ARG A 49 -6.80 -15.82 3.68
CA ARG A 49 -7.13 -14.70 4.58
C ARG A 49 -6.37 -14.77 5.89
N ASP A 50 -6.21 -15.97 6.45
CA ASP A 50 -5.58 -16.14 7.77
C ASP A 50 -4.10 -15.73 7.75
N ASP A 51 -3.38 -16.04 6.67
CA ASP A 51 -1.99 -15.62 6.50
C ASP A 51 -1.85 -14.09 6.33
N LEU A 52 -2.85 -13.45 5.72
CA LEU A 52 -2.89 -11.99 5.51
C LEU A 52 -3.03 -11.22 6.84
N ILE A 53 -3.69 -11.80 7.85
CA ILE A 53 -3.90 -11.19 9.18
C ILE A 53 -2.57 -11.11 9.94
N ASN A 54 -1.83 -10.05 9.66
CA ASN A 54 -0.51 -9.75 10.22
C ASN A 54 -0.20 -8.26 10.06
N LYS A 55 0.97 -7.86 10.58
CA LYS A 55 1.59 -6.56 10.31
C LYS A 55 2.62 -6.74 9.20
N TRP A 56 2.54 -5.89 8.19
CA TRP A 56 3.33 -5.95 6.97
C TRP A 56 3.99 -4.59 6.75
N GLN A 57 5.30 -4.54 6.60
CA GLN A 57 6.04 -3.29 6.46
C GLN A 57 6.91 -3.31 5.20
N SER A 58 6.94 -2.20 4.46
CA SER A 58 7.81 -2.08 3.30
C SER A 58 9.29 -2.04 3.71
N ASP A 59 10.15 -2.51 2.82
CA ASP A 59 11.62 -2.52 2.98
C ASP A 59 12.19 -1.17 3.46
N LYS A 60 11.71 -0.07 2.89
CA LYS A 60 12.14 1.30 3.24
C LYS A 60 11.46 1.86 4.48
N ALA A 61 10.55 1.11 5.11
CA ALA A 61 9.75 1.52 6.26
C ALA A 61 8.95 2.81 6.00
N ILE A 62 8.55 3.04 4.76
CA ILE A 62 7.76 4.21 4.34
C ILE A 62 6.26 3.93 4.50
N ALA A 63 5.87 2.68 4.22
CA ALA A 63 4.49 2.24 4.27
C ALA A 63 4.37 0.93 5.05
N ALA A 64 3.26 0.75 5.74
CA ALA A 64 2.93 -0.51 6.40
C ALA A 64 1.41 -0.72 6.44
N TYR A 65 1.01 -1.98 6.60
CA TYR A 65 -0.37 -2.39 6.80
C TYR A 65 -0.48 -3.28 8.03
N GLU A 66 -1.58 -3.16 8.75
CA GLU A 66 -2.01 -4.14 9.75
C GLU A 66 -3.40 -4.63 9.36
N PHE A 67 -3.52 -5.91 9.00
CA PHE A 67 -4.80 -6.54 8.68
C PHE A 67 -5.31 -7.30 9.91
N LYS A 68 -6.61 -7.15 10.20
CA LYS A 68 -7.25 -7.69 11.40
C LYS A 68 -8.36 -8.67 11.05
N GLU A 69 -8.58 -9.63 11.94
CA GLU A 69 -9.57 -10.69 11.78
C GLU A 69 -11.02 -10.19 11.59
N ASP A 70 -11.34 -8.99 12.08
CA ASP A 70 -12.65 -8.36 11.92
C ASP A 70 -12.90 -7.76 10.52
N GLY A 71 -11.93 -7.89 9.60
CA GLY A 71 -12.04 -7.31 8.26
C GLY A 71 -11.68 -5.83 8.18
N THR A 72 -11.09 -5.25 9.24
CA THR A 72 -10.53 -3.91 9.21
C THR A 72 -9.01 -3.94 8.98
N TYR A 73 -8.48 -2.85 8.41
CA TYR A 73 -7.04 -2.67 8.28
C TYR A 73 -6.63 -1.28 8.76
N VAL A 74 -5.37 -1.16 9.19
CA VAL A 74 -4.72 0.13 9.40
C VAL A 74 -3.62 0.28 8.35
N SER A 75 -3.64 1.39 7.61
CA SER A 75 -2.56 1.77 6.70
C SER A 75 -1.72 2.84 7.36
N TYR A 76 -0.41 2.65 7.35
CA TYR A 76 0.58 3.57 7.90
C TYR A 76 1.41 4.12 6.76
N ILE A 77 1.53 5.45 6.70
CA ILE A 77 2.39 6.16 5.77
C ILE A 77 3.20 7.16 6.60
N SER A 78 4.47 6.85 6.79
CA SER A 78 5.30 7.58 7.76
C SER A 78 4.61 7.63 9.14
N THR A 79 4.48 8.81 9.75
CA THR A 79 3.82 9.01 11.05
C THR A 79 2.30 9.09 10.97
N PHE A 80 1.72 9.09 9.77
CA PHE A 80 0.28 9.16 9.56
C PHE A 80 -0.31 7.75 9.43
N HIS A 81 -1.55 7.59 9.87
CA HIS A 81 -2.29 6.36 9.65
C HIS A 81 -3.77 6.64 9.42
N TYR A 82 -4.43 5.70 8.74
CA TYR A 82 -5.89 5.68 8.61
C TYR A 82 -6.40 4.25 8.68
N THR A 83 -7.68 4.11 9.00
CA THR A 83 -8.36 2.81 9.11
C THR A 83 -9.36 2.66 7.98
N GLY A 84 -9.50 1.44 7.48
CA GLY A 84 -10.51 1.08 6.49
C GLY A 84 -10.99 -0.35 6.67
N ASN A 85 -11.86 -0.78 5.77
CA ASN A 85 -12.31 -2.18 5.70
C ASN A 85 -11.65 -2.86 4.50
N TYR A 86 -11.37 -4.15 4.63
CA TYR A 86 -10.87 -4.96 3.54
C TYR A 86 -11.71 -6.20 3.31
N THR A 87 -11.77 -6.62 2.06
CA THR A 87 -12.39 -7.88 1.63
C THR A 87 -11.39 -8.65 0.77
N VAL A 88 -11.42 -9.97 0.89
CA VAL A 88 -10.62 -10.88 0.06
C VAL A 88 -11.56 -11.65 -0.87
N GLU A 89 -11.29 -11.58 -2.18
CA GLU A 89 -12.02 -12.29 -3.22
C GLU A 89 -11.01 -13.12 -4.03
N GLY A 90 -10.76 -14.36 -3.59
CA GLY A 90 -9.65 -15.18 -4.09
C GLY A 90 -8.31 -14.47 -3.88
N LYS A 91 -7.56 -14.24 -4.97
CA LYS A 91 -6.27 -13.52 -4.94
C LYS A 91 -6.40 -12.00 -5.03
N LYS A 92 -7.60 -11.45 -4.91
CA LYS A 92 -7.82 -10.00 -4.88
C LYS A 92 -8.03 -9.54 -3.45
N LEU A 93 -7.30 -8.50 -3.09
CA LEU A 93 -7.47 -7.75 -1.85
C LEU A 93 -8.13 -6.42 -2.22
N ILE A 94 -9.31 -6.17 -1.67
CA ILE A 94 -10.06 -4.94 -1.89
C ILE A 94 -9.99 -4.13 -0.62
N LEU A 95 -9.39 -2.95 -0.69
CA LEU A 95 -9.34 -1.99 0.41
C LEU A 95 -10.39 -0.91 0.17
N THR A 96 -11.16 -0.61 1.20
CA THR A 96 -12.14 0.48 1.18
C THR A 96 -11.85 1.43 2.33
N ASN A 97 -11.82 2.73 2.04
CA ASN A 97 -11.81 3.76 3.06
C ASN A 97 -13.23 4.33 3.17
N PRO A 98 -14.00 3.94 4.20
CA PRO A 98 -15.38 4.39 4.36
C PRO A 98 -15.51 5.90 4.57
N GLY A 99 -14.43 6.59 5.00
CA GLY A 99 -14.45 8.04 5.17
C GLY A 99 -14.43 8.83 3.86
N ALA A 100 -13.95 8.24 2.77
CA ALA A 100 -13.58 8.99 1.57
C ALA A 100 -14.02 8.34 0.24
N ASN A 101 -14.86 7.30 0.31
CA ASN A 101 -15.28 6.50 -0.84
C ASN A 101 -14.11 5.93 -1.67
N GLY A 102 -12.92 5.87 -1.08
CA GLY A 102 -11.73 5.33 -1.73
C GLY A 102 -11.82 3.82 -1.81
N ARG A 103 -11.61 3.26 -3.01
CA ARG A 103 -11.56 1.83 -3.26
C ARG A 103 -10.28 1.48 -4.01
N ILE A 104 -9.51 0.57 -3.46
CA ILE A 104 -8.29 0.06 -4.10
C ILE A 104 -8.41 -1.45 -4.24
N VAL A 105 -8.06 -1.97 -5.40
CA VAL A 105 -8.00 -3.41 -5.67
C VAL A 105 -6.57 -3.80 -5.98
N TYR A 106 -6.02 -4.66 -5.13
CA TYR A 106 -4.74 -5.31 -5.36
C TYR A 106 -4.95 -6.75 -5.78
N LYS A 107 -4.08 -7.27 -6.64
CA LYS A 107 -3.75 -8.69 -6.62
C LYS A 107 -2.72 -8.89 -5.52
N TYR A 108 -2.99 -9.81 -4.59
CA TYR A 108 -2.04 -10.11 -3.53
C TYR A 108 -1.50 -11.54 -3.63
N ASN A 109 -0.34 -11.75 -3.04
CA ASN A 109 0.27 -13.06 -2.89
C ASN A 109 1.15 -13.06 -1.64
N ILE A 110 1.00 -14.07 -0.79
CA ILE A 110 1.85 -14.27 0.39
C ILE A 110 2.75 -15.49 0.13
N LYS A 111 4.03 -15.36 0.47
CA LYS A 111 5.01 -16.46 0.44
C LYS A 111 5.87 -16.37 1.68
N GLY A 112 5.62 -17.25 2.65
CA GLY A 112 6.24 -17.17 3.97
C GLY A 112 5.95 -15.80 4.59
N ASP A 113 7.01 -15.08 4.97
CA ASP A 113 6.92 -13.79 5.62
C ASP A 113 6.90 -12.60 4.66
N THR A 114 6.59 -12.82 3.37
CA THR A 114 6.55 -11.76 2.36
C THR A 114 5.17 -11.65 1.71
N LEU A 115 4.58 -10.46 1.78
CA LEU A 115 3.37 -10.05 1.07
C LEU A 115 3.74 -9.21 -0.16
N THR A 116 3.23 -9.60 -1.32
CA THR A 116 3.32 -8.81 -2.56
C THR A 116 1.94 -8.28 -2.93
N LEU A 117 1.85 -6.99 -3.22
CA LEU A 117 0.64 -6.30 -3.71
C LEU A 117 0.90 -5.73 -5.09
N GLU A 118 0.07 -6.06 -6.07
CA GLU A 118 0.09 -5.52 -7.44
C GLU A 118 -1.18 -4.69 -7.65
N LEU A 119 -1.04 -3.39 -7.91
CA LEU A 119 -2.20 -2.50 -8.11
C LEU A 119 -2.95 -2.89 -9.39
N LEU A 120 -4.24 -3.21 -9.25
CA LEU A 120 -5.11 -3.52 -10.37
C LEU A 120 -6.06 -2.38 -10.70
N GLU A 121 -6.58 -1.71 -9.66
CA GLU A 121 -7.60 -0.68 -9.80
C GLU A 121 -7.54 0.27 -8.62
N GLU A 122 -7.68 1.56 -8.89
CA GLU A 122 -7.88 2.61 -7.91
C GLU A 122 -9.10 3.43 -8.32
N ASN A 123 -10.14 3.45 -7.48
CA ASN A 123 -11.39 4.18 -7.67
C ASN A 123 -12.08 3.91 -9.02
N GLY A 124 -12.01 2.68 -9.53
CA GLY A 124 -12.59 2.30 -10.83
C GLY A 124 -11.65 2.48 -12.02
N GLU A 125 -10.49 3.11 -11.82
CA GLU A 125 -9.49 3.34 -12.86
C GLU A 125 -8.36 2.30 -12.76
N LYS A 126 -7.90 1.81 -13.90
CA LYS A 126 -6.75 0.91 -13.96
C LYS A 126 -5.47 1.74 -14.13
N PRO A 127 -4.40 1.46 -13.38
CA PRO A 127 -3.14 2.15 -13.59
C PRO A 127 -2.57 1.79 -14.97
N GLU A 128 -1.81 2.72 -15.58
CA GLU A 128 -1.12 2.46 -16.85
C GLU A 128 -0.10 1.31 -16.72
N ASP A 129 0.59 1.25 -15.57
CA ASP A 129 1.54 0.21 -15.21
C ASP A 129 1.14 -0.42 -13.85
N GLY A 130 1.11 -1.75 -13.78
CA GLY A 130 0.82 -2.47 -12.55
C GLY A 130 1.98 -2.38 -11.56
N GLU A 131 1.91 -1.42 -10.64
CA GLU A 131 2.92 -1.26 -9.59
C GLU A 131 2.88 -2.44 -8.62
N LYS A 132 4.06 -3.03 -8.39
CA LYS A 132 4.26 -4.11 -7.42
C LYS A 132 5.00 -3.59 -6.20
N LEU A 133 4.36 -3.75 -5.05
CA LEU A 133 4.90 -3.40 -3.74
C LEU A 133 5.10 -4.67 -2.93
N THR A 134 6.20 -4.73 -2.19
CA THR A 134 6.54 -5.87 -1.34
C THR A 134 6.65 -5.41 0.11
N TYR A 135 6.15 -6.24 1.01
CA TYR A 135 6.12 -6.00 2.44
C TYR A 135 6.57 -7.26 3.18
N ASP A 136 7.39 -7.08 4.20
CA ASP A 136 7.81 -8.14 5.08
C ASP A 136 6.95 -8.16 6.34
N LYS A 137 6.67 -9.36 6.84
CA LYS A 137 5.95 -9.56 8.10
C LYS A 137 6.83 -9.08 9.25
N VAL A 138 6.22 -8.34 10.18
CA VAL A 138 6.91 -7.77 11.35
C VAL A 138 6.09 -7.96 12.62
N ASP A 139 6.76 -8.04 13.77
CA ASP A 139 6.07 -8.06 15.07
C ASP A 139 5.52 -6.68 15.45
N HIS A 140 6.28 -5.63 15.10
CA HIS A 140 5.96 -4.24 15.39
C HIS A 140 6.17 -3.36 14.16
N ILE A 141 5.19 -2.50 13.88
CA ILE A 141 5.30 -1.49 12.83
C ILE A 141 6.17 -0.35 13.33
N ASN A 142 7.19 -0.02 12.56
CA ASN A 142 8.12 1.06 12.82
C ASN A 142 8.37 1.83 11.51
N THR A 143 7.44 2.72 11.17
CA THR A 143 7.54 3.59 10.00
C THR A 143 8.45 4.79 10.28
N LYS A 144 9.21 5.20 9.26
CA LYS A 144 10.10 6.36 9.35
C LYS A 144 9.32 7.66 9.37
N SER A 145 9.87 8.68 10.02
CA SER A 145 9.33 10.03 9.91
C SER A 145 9.54 10.61 8.51
N VAL A 146 8.75 11.61 8.13
CA VAL A 146 8.90 12.29 6.84
C VAL A 146 10.31 12.86 6.69
N THR A 147 10.90 13.39 7.77
CA THR A 147 12.27 13.93 7.75
C THR A 147 13.32 12.86 7.50
N ASP A 148 13.16 11.67 8.08
CA ASP A 148 14.09 10.56 7.87
C ASP A 148 13.99 10.04 6.44
N ILE A 149 12.76 9.91 5.93
CA ILE A 149 12.50 9.51 4.55
C ILE A 149 13.16 10.50 3.57
N LEU A 150 13.01 11.81 3.79
CA LEU A 150 13.66 12.83 2.96
C LEU A 150 15.18 12.78 3.06
N GLY A 151 15.72 12.51 4.25
CA GLY A 151 17.15 12.33 4.48
C GLY A 151 17.72 11.15 3.68
N ASP A 152 17.00 10.02 3.68
CA ASP A 152 17.41 8.83 2.91
C ASP A 152 17.35 9.08 1.41
N PHE A 153 16.31 9.76 0.91
CA PHE A 153 16.26 10.16 -0.50
C PHE A 153 17.42 11.08 -0.92
N ALA A 154 17.89 11.94 -0.02
CA ALA A 154 19.05 12.80 -0.29
C ALA A 154 20.35 12.00 -0.34
N LYS A 155 20.52 10.99 0.53
CA LYS A 155 21.69 10.11 0.57
C LYS A 155 21.74 9.16 -0.63
N ASP A 156 20.60 8.53 -0.98
CA ASP A 156 20.50 7.65 -2.16
C ASP A 156 20.93 8.40 -3.43
N LYS A 157 20.55 9.68 -3.55
CA LYS A 157 20.96 10.53 -4.69
C LYS A 157 22.46 10.86 -4.73
N GLN A 158 23.12 10.93 -3.59
CA GLN A 158 24.55 11.22 -3.51
C GLN A 158 25.37 9.96 -3.79
N ALA A 159 24.90 8.79 -3.34
CA ALA A 159 25.53 7.51 -3.64
C ALA A 159 25.46 7.14 -5.13
N GLU A 160 24.36 7.48 -5.80
CA GLU A 160 24.17 7.21 -7.24
C GLU A 160 25.09 8.10 -8.10
N SER A 161 25.37 9.35 -7.68
CA SER A 161 26.31 10.23 -8.39
C SER A 161 27.79 9.86 -8.22
N ASP A 162 28.17 9.30 -7.06
CA ASP A 162 29.56 8.87 -6.82
C ASP A 162 29.90 7.56 -7.54
N SER A 163 28.89 6.76 -7.94
CA SER A 163 29.09 5.52 -8.70
C SER A 163 29.19 5.68 -10.22
N GLU A 164 28.87 6.86 -10.77
CA GLU A 164 28.97 7.16 -12.21
C GLU A 164 30.38 7.68 -12.60
N ASP A 165 31.24 8.00 -11.64
CA ASP A 165 32.60 8.53 -11.86
C ASP A 165 33.71 7.47 -11.77
N THR A 166 33.40 6.15 -11.82
CA THR A 166 34.42 5.07 -11.72
C THR A 166 34.55 4.12 -12.91
N ASP A 167 34.00 4.46 -14.08
CA ASP A 167 34.36 3.79 -15.34
C ASP A 167 35.09 4.79 -16.26
N ASP A 168 36.42 4.80 -16.13
CA ASP A 168 37.41 5.44 -17.02
C ASP A 168 37.81 4.44 -18.14
#